data_AF-A9F0X4-F1
#
_entry.id   AF-A9F0X4-F1
#
_cell.length_a   1.000
_cell.length_b   1.000
_cell.length_c   1.000
_cell.angle_alpha   90.00
_cell.angle_beta   90.00
_cell.angle_gamma   90.00
#
_symmetry.space_group_name_H-M   'P 1'
#
loop_
_entity.id
_entity.type
_entity.pdbx_description
1 polymer ?
#
loop_
_entity_poly.entity_id
_entity_poly.type
_entity_poly.pdbx_seq_one_letter_code
_entity_poly.pdbx_strand_id
1 'polypeptide(L)'
;MSRVFTDPLVAAWARAFAFTLLIELAVASPLLGAAERSRARRAALVAVANLASHPAVWFIFPALAIGATARLALSELWAVLLELGVYRLALRELPATHAIAASALANGASLGLGLLLRATTGWV
;
A
#
# COMPACT_ATOMS: atom_id res chain seq x y z
N MET A 1 -5.00 17.64 20.24
CA MET A 1 -4.41 16.67 19.27
C MET A 1 -4.19 15.26 19.84
N SER A 2 -4.44 14.98 21.13
CA SER A 2 -4.17 13.67 21.74
C SER A 2 -5.24 12.58 21.54
N ARG A 3 -6.47 12.91 21.09
CA ARG A 3 -7.57 11.94 20.96
C ARG A 3 -7.61 11.14 19.66
N VAL A 4 -6.92 11.60 18.60
CA VAL A 4 -6.96 10.93 17.29
C VAL A 4 -6.15 9.63 17.29
N PHE A 5 -5.02 9.59 18.01
CA PHE A 5 -4.17 8.39 18.13
C PHE A 5 -4.66 7.37 19.15
N THR A 6 -5.68 7.71 19.97
CA THR A 6 -6.29 6.78 20.93
C THR A 6 -7.48 6.03 20.35
N ASP A 7 -7.92 6.37 19.13
CA ASP A 7 -8.97 5.60 18.45
C ASP A 7 -8.43 4.21 18.08
N PRO A 8 -9.06 3.11 18.54
CA PRO A 8 -8.63 1.76 18.22
C PRO A 8 -8.50 1.49 16.72
N LEU A 9 -9.35 2.10 15.90
CA LEU A 9 -9.31 1.97 14.44
C LEU A 9 -8.10 2.67 13.85
N VAL A 10 -7.77 3.88 14.32
CA VAL A 10 -6.58 4.63 13.87
C VAL A 10 -5.30 3.91 14.29
N ALA A 11 -5.27 3.35 15.50
CA ALA A 11 -4.13 2.53 15.97
C ALA A 11 -3.98 1.25 15.15
N ALA A 12 -5.09 0.58 14.80
CA ALA A 12 -5.06 -0.58 13.92
C ALA A 12 -4.57 -0.23 12.51
N TRP A 13 -5.08 0.87 11.93
CA TRP A 13 -4.63 1.40 10.64
C TRP A 13 -3.12 1.72 10.66
N ALA A 14 -2.62 2.39 11.70
CA ALA A 14 -1.21 2.75 11.79
C ALA A 14 -0.29 1.53 11.83
N ARG A 15 -0.69 0.47 12.55
CA ARG A 15 0.05 -0.81 12.59
C ARG A 15 0.04 -1.51 11.23
N ALA A 16 -1.13 -1.58 10.58
CA ALA A 16 -1.26 -2.16 9.24
C ALA A 16 -0.44 -1.36 8.22
N PHE A 17 -0.53 -0.03 8.26
CA PHE A 17 0.24 0.87 7.40
C PHE A 17 1.75 0.68 7.55
N ALA A 18 2.25 0.60 8.79
CA ALA A 18 3.67 0.34 9.04
C ALA A 18 4.12 -1.02 8.48
N PHE A 19 3.29 -2.06 8.65
CA PHE A 19 3.56 -3.39 8.12
C PHE A 19 3.56 -3.41 6.59
N THR A 20 2.55 -2.80 5.96
CA THR A 20 2.48 -2.62 4.51
C THR A 20 3.73 -1.90 4.00
N LEU A 21 4.11 -0.78 4.62
CA LEU A 21 5.33 -0.07 4.24
C LEU A 21 6.59 -0.94 4.32
N LEU A 22 6.75 -1.73 5.38
CA LEU A 22 7.92 -2.60 5.51
C LEU A 22 8.01 -3.62 4.36
N ILE A 23 6.88 -4.23 3.99
CA ILE A 23 6.82 -5.20 2.91
C ILE A 23 7.05 -4.52 1.56
N GLU A 24 6.34 -3.43 1.30
CA GLU A 24 6.41 -2.76 0.01
C GLU A 24 7.75 -2.08 -0.22
N LEU A 25 8.42 -1.58 0.82
CA LEU A 25 9.80 -1.12 0.72
C LEU A 25 10.75 -2.25 0.30
N ALA A 26 10.54 -3.47 0.79
CA ALA A 26 11.36 -4.63 0.40
C ALA A 26 11.10 -5.08 -1.05
N VAL A 27 9.85 -4.94 -1.53
CA VAL A 27 9.44 -5.42 -2.86
C VAL A 27 9.57 -4.36 -3.95
N ALA A 28 8.97 -3.18 -3.76
CA ALA A 28 8.92 -2.13 -4.78
C ALA A 28 10.26 -1.40 -4.93
N SER A 29 10.98 -1.12 -3.83
CA SER A 29 12.21 -0.30 -3.89
C SER A 29 13.32 -0.87 -4.80
N PRO A 30 13.58 -2.19 -4.83
CA PRO A 30 14.49 -2.78 -5.82
C PRO A 30 14.03 -2.58 -7.26
N LEU A 31 12.73 -2.77 -7.54
CA LEU A 31 12.15 -2.66 -8.89
C LEU A 31 12.18 -1.22 -9.43
N LEU A 32 12.02 -0.23 -8.55
CA LEU A 32 12.18 1.18 -8.88
C LEU A 32 13.65 1.58 -9.09
N GLY A 33 14.61 0.75 -8.67
CA GLY A 33 16.04 1.02 -8.75
C GLY A 33 16.58 1.24 -10.17
N ALA A 34 15.90 0.70 -11.18
CA ALA A 34 16.25 0.91 -12.58
C ALA A 34 16.07 2.38 -13.03
N ALA A 35 15.09 3.08 -12.47
CA ALA A 35 14.77 4.46 -12.82
C ALA A 35 15.16 5.49 -11.73
N GLU A 36 15.41 5.04 -10.49
CA GLU A 36 15.82 5.90 -9.39
C GLU A 36 16.95 5.27 -8.56
N ARG A 37 18.14 5.88 -8.61
CA ARG A 37 19.32 5.37 -7.89
C ARG A 37 19.28 5.66 -6.39
N SER A 38 18.72 6.79 -5.97
CA SER A 38 18.61 7.18 -4.57
C SER A 38 17.65 6.27 -3.81
N ARG A 39 18.18 5.52 -2.84
CA ARG A 39 17.37 4.67 -1.94
C ARG A 39 16.38 5.51 -1.13
N ALA A 40 16.78 6.70 -0.70
CA ALA A 40 15.93 7.62 0.04
C ALA A 40 14.74 8.11 -0.81
N ARG A 41 14.98 8.48 -2.08
CA ARG A 41 13.90 8.89 -2.99
C ARG A 41 12.94 7.75 -3.29
N ARG A 42 13.46 6.53 -3.49
CA ARG A 42 12.61 5.33 -3.64
C ARG A 42 11.75 5.07 -2.42
N ALA A 43 12.34 5.11 -1.23
CA ALA A 43 11.60 4.91 0.01
C ALA A 43 10.52 5.99 0.20
N ALA A 44 10.83 7.25 -0.11
CA ALA A 44 9.87 8.34 -0.07
C ALA A 44 8.72 8.12 -1.06
N LEU A 45 9.00 7.63 -2.28
CA LEU A 45 7.95 7.34 -3.27
C LEU A 45 7.00 6.23 -2.80
N VAL A 46 7.54 5.13 -2.28
CA VAL A 46 6.72 4.04 -1.71
C VAL A 46 5.87 4.57 -0.54
N ALA A 47 6.47 5.38 0.35
CA ALA A 47 5.77 5.97 1.48
C ALA A 47 4.63 6.92 1.05
N VAL A 48 4.89 7.79 0.07
CA VAL A 48 3.89 8.71 -0.48
C VAL A 48 2.76 7.95 -1.16
N ALA A 49 3.09 6.93 -1.95
CA ALA A 49 2.10 6.10 -2.62
C ALA A 49 1.16 5.41 -1.62
N ASN A 50 1.73 4.82 -0.57
CA ASN A 50 0.98 4.20 0.53
C ASN A 50 0.14 5.22 1.31
N LEU A 51 0.67 6.40 1.60
CA LEU A 51 -0.10 7.46 2.28
C LEU A 51 -1.29 7.92 1.44
N ALA A 52 -1.16 7.92 0.11
CA ALA A 52 -2.23 8.29 -0.80
C ALA A 52 -3.31 7.21 -0.95
N SER A 53 -2.95 5.92 -0.86
CA SER A 53 -3.87 4.81 -1.06
C SER A 53 -4.50 4.27 0.24
N HIS A 54 -3.69 4.04 1.27
CA HIS A 54 -4.06 3.24 2.45
C HIS A 54 -5.19 3.84 3.32
N PRO A 55 -5.30 5.17 3.50
CA PRO A 55 -6.45 5.74 4.21
C PRO A 55 -7.79 5.40 3.55
N ALA A 56 -7.87 5.41 2.22
CA ALA A 56 -9.10 5.03 1.53
C ALA A 56 -9.44 3.55 1.78
N VAL A 57 -8.44 2.66 1.69
CA VAL A 57 -8.55 1.21 1.97
C VAL A 57 -9.14 0.94 3.36
N TRP A 58 -8.75 1.72 4.36
CA TRP A 58 -9.16 1.48 5.76
C TRP A 58 -10.41 2.24 6.20
N PHE A 59 -10.67 3.43 5.66
CA PHE A 59 -11.74 4.29 6.16
C PHE A 59 -12.89 4.47 5.18
N ILE A 60 -12.66 4.32 3.86
CA ILE A 60 -13.68 4.54 2.82
C ILE A 60 -14.28 3.20 2.37
N PHE A 61 -13.45 2.26 1.92
CA PHE A 61 -13.95 0.98 1.39
C PHE A 61 -14.77 0.17 2.40
N PRO A 62 -14.42 0.09 3.70
CA PRO A 62 -15.23 -0.59 4.70
C PRO A 62 -16.61 0.02 4.93
N ALA A 63 -16.76 1.33 4.68
CA ALA A 63 -18.04 2.03 4.80
C ALA A 63 -18.97 1.80 3.60
N LEU A 64 -18.47 1.21 2.50
CA LEU A 64 -19.30 0.91 1.33
C LEU A 64 -20.24 -0.27 1.61
N ALA A 65 -21.54 -0.07 1.34
CA ALA A 65 -22.60 -1.07 1.47
C ALA A 65 -22.58 -2.09 0.32
N ILE A 66 -21.43 -2.75 0.11
CA ILE A 66 -21.19 -3.75 -0.92
C ILE A 66 -20.64 -5.04 -0.29
N GLY A 67 -20.70 -6.15 -1.02
CA GLY A 67 -20.19 -7.45 -0.56
C GLY A 67 -18.68 -7.45 -0.28
N ALA A 68 -18.23 -8.31 0.64
CA ALA A 68 -16.85 -8.38 1.08
C ALA A 68 -15.85 -8.59 -0.07
N THR A 69 -16.17 -9.48 -1.01
CA THR A 69 -15.34 -9.74 -2.20
C THR A 69 -15.20 -8.51 -3.08
N ALA A 70 -16.31 -7.79 -3.33
CA ALA A 70 -16.30 -6.59 -4.14
C ALA A 70 -15.51 -5.47 -3.45
N ARG A 71 -15.68 -5.33 -2.13
CA ARG A 71 -14.92 -4.37 -1.32
C ARG A 71 -13.42 -4.61 -1.41
N LEU A 72 -12.99 -5.87 -1.22
CA LEU A 72 -11.58 -6.25 -1.32
C LEU A 72 -11.05 -5.99 -2.74
N ALA A 73 -11.74 -6.47 -3.77
CA ALA A 73 -11.30 -6.28 -5.15
C ALA A 73 -11.14 -4.79 -5.51
N LEU A 74 -12.08 -3.94 -5.08
CA LEU A 74 -12.00 -2.51 -5.33
C LEU A 74 -10.91 -1.80 -4.50
N SER A 75 -10.69 -2.21 -3.25
CA SER A 75 -9.63 -1.62 -2.43
C SER A 75 -8.24 -1.93 -2.97
N GLU A 76 -8.02 -3.18 -3.40
CA GLU A 76 -6.74 -3.58 -4.01
C GLU A 76 -6.53 -2.90 -5.37
N LEU A 77 -7.57 -2.87 -6.21
CA LEU A 77 -7.50 -2.15 -7.49
C LEU A 77 -7.18 -0.67 -7.29
N TRP A 78 -7.78 -0.03 -6.28
CA TRP A 78 -7.48 1.35 -5.93
C TRP A 78 -6.01 1.54 -5.52
N ALA A 79 -5.50 0.70 -4.63
CA ALA A 79 -4.11 0.77 -4.18
C ALA A 79 -3.14 0.62 -5.35
N VAL A 80 -3.35 -0.40 -6.18
CA VAL A 80 -2.49 -0.66 -7.35
C VAL A 80 -2.50 0.51 -8.34
N LEU A 81 -3.68 1.06 -8.65
CA LEU A 81 -3.78 2.16 -9.61
C LEU A 81 -3.15 3.47 -9.07
N LEU A 82 -3.33 3.77 -7.78
CA LEU A 82 -2.75 4.97 -7.15
C LEU A 82 -1.23 4.88 -7.09
N GLU A 83 -0.68 3.75 -6.66
CA GLU A 83 0.77 3.53 -6.64
C GLU A 83 1.38 3.61 -8.05
N LEU A 84 0.76 2.93 -9.02
CA LEU A 84 1.16 3.00 -10.42
C LEU A 84 1.17 4.45 -10.92
N GLY A 85 0.12 5.22 -10.61
CA GLY A 85 0.03 6.64 -10.91
C GLY A 85 1.17 7.45 -10.30
N VAL A 86 1.43 7.28 -9.00
CA VAL A 86 2.52 7.96 -8.28
C VAL A 86 3.88 7.65 -8.91
N TYR A 87 4.18 6.37 -9.17
CA TYR A 87 5.45 5.96 -9.77
C TYR A 87 5.63 6.52 -11.17
N ARG A 88 4.59 6.46 -12.02
CA ARG A 88 4.65 6.96 -13.40
C ARG A 88 4.75 8.49 -13.48
N LEU A 89 4.13 9.21 -12.55
CA LEU A 89 4.24 10.67 -12.49
C LEU A 89 5.61 11.11 -11.97
N ALA A 90 6.18 10.42 -10.98
CA ALA A 90 7.44 10.80 -10.36
C ALA A 90 8.69 10.29 -11.10
N LEU A 91 8.58 9.16 -11.82
CA LEU A 91 9.66 8.48 -12.53
C LEU A 91 9.29 8.32 -14.01
N ARG A 92 9.38 9.41 -14.77
CA ARG A 92 8.92 9.45 -16.18
C ARG A 92 9.63 8.44 -17.09
N GLU A 93 10.88 8.09 -16.77
CA GLU A 93 11.70 7.13 -17.50
C GLU A 93 11.43 5.67 -17.11
N LEU A 94 10.66 5.42 -16.04
CA LEU A 94 10.35 4.07 -15.59
C LEU A 94 9.40 3.38 -16.60
N PRO A 95 9.78 2.22 -17.19
CA PRO A 95 8.90 1.49 -18.07
C PRO A 95 7.57 1.13 -17.39
N ALA A 96 6.46 1.21 -18.13
CA ALA A 96 5.13 0.91 -17.58
C ALA A 96 5.06 -0.50 -16.97
N THR A 97 5.72 -1.48 -17.58
CA THR A 97 5.80 -2.86 -17.08
C THR A 97 6.46 -2.94 -15.71
N HIS A 98 7.50 -2.15 -15.45
CA HIS A 98 8.18 -2.12 -14.16
C HIS A 98 7.33 -1.42 -13.10
N ALA A 99 6.63 -0.33 -13.47
CA ALA A 99 5.73 0.35 -12.55
C ALA A 99 4.53 -0.53 -12.16
N ILE A 100 3.94 -1.24 -13.13
CA ILE A 100 2.87 -2.22 -12.90
C ILE A 100 3.38 -3.35 -12.02
N ALA A 101 4.54 -3.93 -12.34
CA ALA A 101 5.13 -5.00 -11.54
C ALA A 101 5.44 -4.55 -10.10
N ALA A 102 6.03 -3.37 -9.92
CA ALA A 102 6.34 -2.82 -8.62
C ALA A 102 5.09 -2.67 -7.76
N SER A 103 4.01 -2.13 -8.32
CA SER A 103 2.77 -1.95 -7.57
C SER A 103 2.03 -3.27 -7.32
N ALA A 104 1.82 -4.09 -8.36
CA ALA A 104 1.07 -5.34 -8.23
C ALA A 104 1.76 -6.36 -7.32
N LEU A 105 3.09 -6.48 -7.39
CA LEU A 105 3.84 -7.40 -6.53
C LEU A 105 3.91 -6.90 -5.09
N ALA A 106 4.09 -5.59 -4.87
CA ALA A 106 4.16 -5.02 -3.54
C ALA A 106 2.81 -5.13 -2.82
N ASN A 107 1.72 -4.70 -3.48
CA ASN A 107 0.36 -4.81 -2.96
C ASN A 107 -0.07 -6.28 -2.76
N GLY A 108 0.23 -7.16 -3.73
CA GLY A 108 -0.05 -8.59 -3.59
C GLY A 108 0.70 -9.24 -2.43
N ALA A 109 1.96 -8.85 -2.20
CA ALA A 109 2.75 -9.34 -1.07
C ALA A 109 2.23 -8.81 0.27
N SER A 110 1.91 -7.52 0.36
CA SER A 110 1.41 -6.90 1.60
C SER A 110 0.03 -7.45 1.98
N LEU A 111 -0.88 -7.60 1.01
CA LEU A 111 -2.17 -8.26 1.20
C LEU A 111 -2.01 -9.72 1.61
N GLY A 112 -1.23 -10.50 0.87
CA GLY A 112 -1.07 -11.94 1.11
C GLY A 112 -0.49 -12.23 2.49
N LEU A 113 0.56 -11.50 2.88
CA LEU A 113 1.16 -11.61 4.21
C LEU A 113 0.23 -11.09 5.31
N GLY A 114 -0.53 -10.02 5.05
CA GLY A 114 -1.53 -9.51 5.98
C GLY A 114 -2.65 -10.53 6.25
N LEU A 115 -3.18 -11.16 5.21
CA LEU A 115 -4.19 -12.21 5.32
C LEU A 115 -3.66 -13.44 6.08
N LEU A 116 -2.42 -13.85 5.81
CA LEU A 116 -1.77 -14.95 6.53
C LEU A 116 -1.60 -14.63 8.02
N LEU A 117 -1.11 -13.42 8.34
CA LEU A 117 -0.90 -12.98 9.71
C LEU A 117 -2.24 -12.91 10.47
N ARG A 118 -3.28 -12.37 9.83
CA ARG A 118 -4.64 -12.37 10.38
C ARG A 118 -5.17 -13.78 10.62
N ALA A 119 -5.03 -14.68 9.65
CA ALA A 119 -5.51 -16.06 9.77
C ALA A 119 -4.83 -16.85 10.90
N THR A 120 -3.56 -16.54 11.21
CA THR A 120 -2.77 -17.29 12.20
C THR A 120 -2.79 -16.68 13.60
N THR A 121 -3.02 -15.37 13.72
CA THR A 121 -2.89 -14.66 15.01
C THR A 121 -4.11 -13.81 15.38
N GLY A 122 -5.07 -13.63 14.47
CA GLY A 122 -6.17 -12.67 14.64
C GLY A 122 -5.72 -11.21 14.61
N TRP A 123 -4.50 -10.95 14.10
CA TRP A 123 -3.98 -9.60 13.95
C TRP A 123 -4.87 -8.75 13.03
N VAL A 124 -4.91 -7.46 13.38
CA VAL A 124 -5.81 -6.37 12.91
C VAL A 124 -6.79 -6.68 11.77
#